data_AF-A0AAY4DYT4-F1
#
_entry.id   AF-A0AAY4DYT4-F1
#
_cell.length_a   1.000
_cell.length_b   1.000
_cell.length_c   1.000
_cell.angle_alpha   90.00
_cell.angle_beta   90.00
_cell.angle_gamma   90.00
#
_symmetry.space_group_name_H-M   'P 1'
#
loop_
_entity.id
_entity.type
_entity.pdbx_description
1 polymer ?
#
loop_
_entity_poly.entity_id
_entity_poly.type
_entity_poly.pdbx_seq_one_letter_code
_entity_poly.pdbx_strand_id
1 'polypeptide(L)'
;MNVPLCLVLLTHAVRAASAAPGSKRVSPEGGVLSGRRAGRLYCRVGIGFHLQIHPDGRVNGSHEPDQLSVLELFAISQGVVGIRGVFSGRFLAMNRRGRLHGTETFTDDCKFRERFQENSYNTYASVSHRNKRTGRDWYVALNKRGKAKMGSSPRVKSQHVSTHFLPRLHLHDSAERGFTITDRSPKRTKAPPEPPKPPVPKVAGGTGQTRSQPVKYWPKFRFG
;
A
#
# COMPACT_ATOMS: atom_id res chain seq x y z
N MET A 1 65.05 -51.64 -14.96
CA MET A 1 64.12 -52.25 -15.91
C MET A 1 62.90 -52.73 -15.13
N ASN A 2 61.71 -52.57 -15.73
CA ASN A 2 60.37 -52.99 -15.29
C ASN A 2 59.57 -52.06 -14.36
N VAL A 3 58.81 -51.18 -15.03
CA VAL A 3 57.48 -50.70 -14.64
C VAL A 3 56.44 -51.64 -15.28
N PRO A 4 55.32 -51.93 -14.62
CA PRO A 4 54.00 -51.58 -15.17
C PRO A 4 53.09 -50.99 -14.06
N LEU A 5 52.51 -49.79 -14.16
CA LEU A 5 51.40 -49.28 -14.96
C LEU A 5 50.00 -49.87 -14.64
N CYS A 6 49.08 -48.95 -14.27
CA CYS A 6 47.61 -49.04 -14.14
C CYS A 6 47.05 -49.83 -12.92
N LEU A 7 46.09 -49.35 -12.14
CA LEU A 7 44.85 -48.66 -12.51
C LEU A 7 44.36 -47.68 -11.42
N VAL A 8 43.78 -46.58 -11.88
CA VAL A 8 43.00 -45.57 -11.16
C VAL A 8 41.72 -46.17 -10.60
N LEU A 9 41.40 -45.94 -9.32
CA LEU A 9 40.01 -45.81 -8.82
C LEU A 9 39.95 -44.82 -7.64
N LEU A 10 39.49 -43.61 -7.93
CA LEU A 10 38.92 -42.67 -6.96
C LEU A 10 37.59 -43.24 -6.44
N THR A 11 37.43 -43.34 -5.13
CA THR A 11 36.09 -43.48 -4.52
C THR A 11 35.88 -42.34 -3.52
N HIS A 12 34.97 -41.44 -3.90
CA HIS A 12 34.43 -40.39 -3.05
C HIS A 12 33.47 -41.01 -2.03
N ALA A 13 33.75 -40.84 -0.74
CA ALA A 13 32.74 -41.01 0.31
C ALA A 13 32.30 -39.62 0.79
N VAL A 14 31.21 -39.12 0.21
CA VAL A 14 30.50 -37.93 0.68
C VAL A 14 29.75 -38.31 1.96
N ARG A 15 30.21 -37.80 3.10
CA ARG A 15 29.46 -37.91 4.37
C ARG A 15 28.49 -36.74 4.47
N ALA A 16 27.21 -37.05 4.34
CA ALA A 16 26.12 -36.16 4.70
C ALA A 16 26.03 -36.02 6.23
N ALA A 17 26.00 -34.78 6.73
CA ALA A 17 25.60 -34.49 8.10
C ALA A 17 24.69 -33.26 8.08
N SER A 18 23.43 -33.51 8.39
CA SER A 18 22.38 -32.53 8.66
C SER A 18 22.70 -31.78 9.97
N ALA A 19 22.70 -30.46 9.91
CA ALA A 19 22.58 -29.60 11.09
C ALA A 19 22.00 -28.26 10.65
N ALA A 20 20.69 -28.11 10.76
CA ALA A 20 19.99 -26.84 10.62
C ALA A 20 20.01 -26.10 11.97
N PRO A 21 20.54 -24.87 12.07
CA PRO A 21 20.26 -23.99 13.19
C PRO A 21 19.04 -23.13 12.86
N GLY A 22 18.12 -23.06 13.83
CA GLY A 22 16.78 -22.50 13.73
C GLY A 22 16.71 -21.09 13.14
N SER A 23 15.79 -20.96 12.19
CA SER A 23 15.26 -19.69 11.72
C SER A 23 14.61 -18.96 12.89
N LYS A 24 15.27 -17.92 13.40
CA LYS A 24 14.66 -16.99 14.35
C LYS A 24 13.53 -16.26 13.64
N ARG A 25 12.28 -16.65 13.94
CA ARG A 25 11.09 -15.84 13.67
C ARG A 25 11.29 -14.49 14.35
N VAL A 26 11.54 -13.46 13.56
CA VAL A 26 11.39 -12.08 14.01
C VAL A 26 9.89 -11.77 14.00
N SER A 27 9.27 -11.82 15.18
CA SER A 27 7.96 -11.21 15.41
C SER A 27 8.10 -9.69 15.31
N PRO A 28 7.22 -8.96 14.60
CA PRO A 28 7.23 -7.52 14.63
C PRO A 28 6.45 -7.05 15.86
N GLU A 29 7.17 -6.86 16.96
CA GLU A 29 6.70 -6.02 18.08
C GLU A 29 6.74 -4.54 17.67
N GLY A 30 5.79 -3.79 18.21
CA GLY A 30 5.24 -2.57 17.62
C GLY A 30 6.13 -1.33 17.60
N GLY A 31 5.83 -0.44 16.66
CA GLY A 31 5.96 1.01 16.92
C GLY A 31 6.82 1.87 15.98
N VAL A 32 6.85 1.66 14.66
CA VAL A 32 7.17 2.73 13.68
C VAL A 32 6.37 2.54 12.38
N LEU A 33 5.11 3.00 12.32
CA LEU A 33 4.29 2.98 11.10
C LEU A 33 4.56 4.21 10.20
N SER A 34 5.81 4.59 9.96
CA SER A 34 6.14 5.81 9.19
C SER A 34 6.60 5.58 7.75
N GLY A 35 6.65 4.32 7.26
CA GLY A 35 7.27 4.02 5.96
C GLY A 35 6.42 3.23 4.96
N ARG A 36 5.26 2.71 5.37
CA ARG A 36 4.40 1.82 4.56
C ARG A 36 3.18 2.60 4.07
N ARG A 37 3.07 2.76 2.75
CA ARG A 37 2.03 3.52 2.07
C ARG A 37 1.19 2.56 1.24
N ALA A 38 -0.04 2.31 1.66
CA ALA A 38 -1.00 1.51 0.91
C ALA A 38 -1.68 2.37 -0.16
N GLY A 39 -1.90 1.82 -1.34
CA GLY A 39 -2.47 2.57 -2.46
C GLY A 39 -2.48 1.79 -3.76
N ARG A 40 -2.50 2.53 -4.87
CA ARG A 40 -2.39 1.99 -6.22
C ARG A 40 -1.30 2.72 -6.99
N LEU A 41 -0.69 2.05 -7.95
CA LEU A 41 0.25 2.67 -8.89
C LEU A 41 -0.42 2.84 -10.25
N TYR A 42 -0.82 4.07 -10.58
CA TYR A 42 -1.49 4.39 -11.82
C TYR A 42 -0.50 4.81 -12.91
N CYS A 43 -0.42 4.06 -14.00
CA CYS A 43 0.37 4.41 -15.18
C CYS A 43 -0.51 5.10 -16.21
N ARG A 44 -0.13 6.30 -16.68
CA ARG A 44 -0.89 7.08 -17.68
C ARG A 44 -0.74 6.58 -19.13
N VAL A 45 -0.15 5.41 -19.36
CA VAL A 45 0.09 4.90 -20.72
C VAL A 45 -1.22 4.43 -21.36
N GLY A 46 -1.45 4.76 -22.63
CA GLY A 46 -2.69 4.36 -23.33
C GLY A 46 -3.92 5.02 -22.70
N ILE A 47 -4.92 4.21 -22.32
CA ILE A 47 -6.12 4.65 -21.58
C ILE A 47 -5.89 4.83 -20.08
N GLY A 48 -4.68 4.49 -19.59
CA GLY A 48 -4.38 4.46 -18.16
C GLY A 48 -4.60 3.09 -17.54
N PHE A 49 -3.67 2.65 -16.70
CA PHE A 49 -3.69 1.34 -16.07
C PHE A 49 -3.18 1.37 -14.63
N HIS A 50 -3.87 0.67 -13.74
CA HIS A 50 -3.41 0.36 -12.39
C HIS A 50 -2.56 -0.90 -12.43
N LEU A 51 -1.33 -0.82 -11.90
CA LEU A 51 -0.44 -1.98 -11.80
C LEU A 51 -1.06 -3.06 -10.91
N GLN A 52 -1.07 -4.30 -11.38
CA GLN A 52 -1.62 -5.48 -10.71
C GLN A 52 -0.54 -6.55 -10.52
N ILE A 53 -0.60 -7.22 -9.37
CA ILE A 53 0.24 -8.38 -9.05
C ILE A 53 -0.67 -9.54 -8.72
N HIS A 54 -0.72 -10.53 -9.60
CA HIS A 54 -1.57 -11.70 -9.47
C HIS A 54 -1.00 -12.73 -8.49
N PRO A 55 -1.85 -13.57 -7.87
CA PRO A 55 -1.41 -14.68 -7.02
C PRO A 55 -0.61 -15.75 -7.75
N ASP A 56 -0.65 -15.81 -9.08
CA ASP A 56 0.17 -16.70 -9.92
C ASP A 56 1.59 -16.12 -10.20
N GLY A 57 1.88 -14.90 -9.73
CA GLY A 57 3.14 -14.20 -9.98
C GLY A 57 3.16 -13.41 -11.30
N ARG A 58 2.06 -13.35 -12.04
CA ARG A 58 1.94 -12.51 -13.23
C ARG A 58 1.77 -11.04 -12.85
N VAL A 59 2.40 -10.17 -13.63
CA VAL A 59 2.29 -8.71 -13.49
C VAL A 59 1.73 -8.12 -14.79
N ASN A 60 0.69 -7.31 -14.64
CA ASN A 60 0.03 -6.57 -15.71
C ASN A 60 -0.56 -5.28 -15.13
N GLY A 61 -1.39 -4.59 -15.90
CA GLY A 61 -2.23 -3.53 -15.43
C GLY A 61 -3.64 -3.64 -15.98
N SER A 62 -4.59 -3.19 -15.18
CA SER A 62 -6.02 -3.09 -15.50
C SER A 62 -6.43 -1.63 -15.57
N HIS A 63 -7.38 -1.30 -16.45
CA HIS A 63 -7.93 0.05 -16.50
C HIS A 63 -8.71 0.34 -15.21
N GLU A 64 -9.65 -0.56 -14.87
CA GLU A 64 -10.45 -0.46 -13.66
C GLU A 64 -9.65 -0.81 -12.39
N PRO A 65 -9.92 -0.11 -11.27
CA PRO A 65 -9.35 -0.48 -9.98
C PRO A 65 -9.88 -1.84 -9.55
N ASP A 66 -9.00 -2.66 -8.99
CA ASP A 66 -9.28 -4.04 -8.61
C ASP A 66 -8.57 -4.32 -7.27
N GLN A 67 -8.90 -5.42 -6.61
CA GLN A 67 -8.21 -5.88 -5.40
C GLN A 67 -6.75 -6.21 -5.70
N LEU A 68 -6.46 -6.78 -6.88
CA LEU A 68 -5.10 -7.09 -7.33
C LEU A 68 -4.23 -5.84 -7.56
N SER A 69 -4.84 -4.66 -7.70
CA SER A 69 -4.11 -3.40 -7.87
C SER A 69 -3.86 -2.65 -6.57
N VAL A 70 -4.30 -3.19 -5.44
CA VAL A 70 -3.97 -2.66 -4.11
C VAL A 70 -2.55 -3.09 -3.75
N LEU A 71 -1.67 -2.10 -3.69
CA LEU A 71 -0.25 -2.25 -3.47
C LEU A 71 0.16 -1.56 -2.18
N GLU A 72 1.12 -2.16 -1.50
CA GLU A 72 1.81 -1.61 -0.37
C GLU A 72 3.23 -1.23 -0.80
N LEU A 73 3.53 0.06 -0.72
CA LEU A 73 4.86 0.60 -0.95
C LEU A 73 5.54 0.78 0.40
N PHE A 74 6.73 0.20 0.57
CA PHE A 74 7.50 0.37 1.79
C PHE A 74 8.91 0.83 1.47
N ALA A 75 9.39 1.83 2.22
CA ALA A 75 10.75 2.31 2.09
C ALA A 75 11.73 1.28 2.67
N ILE A 76 12.76 0.93 1.90
CA ILE A 76 13.84 0.02 2.31
C ILE A 76 15.06 0.85 2.75
N SER A 77 15.37 1.87 1.97
CA SER A 77 16.41 2.86 2.27
C SER A 77 16.09 4.16 1.52
N GLN A 78 16.95 5.18 1.64
CA GLN A 78 16.72 6.47 1.00
C GLN A 78 16.51 6.33 -0.52
N GLY A 79 15.31 6.65 -1.00
CA GLY A 79 14.94 6.57 -2.41
C GLY A 79 14.84 5.15 -2.97
N VAL A 80 14.85 4.10 -2.13
CA VAL A 80 14.66 2.71 -2.54
C VAL A 80 13.42 2.15 -1.86
N VAL A 81 12.52 1.60 -2.67
CA VAL A 81 11.23 1.07 -2.23
C VAL A 81 11.08 -0.40 -2.62
N GLY A 82 10.33 -1.12 -1.79
CA GLY A 82 9.73 -2.40 -2.14
C GLY A 82 8.25 -2.19 -2.44
N ILE A 83 7.72 -3.00 -3.35
CA ILE A 83 6.31 -2.96 -3.75
C ILE A 83 5.72 -4.35 -3.52
N ARG A 84 4.69 -4.45 -2.69
CA ARG A 84 3.99 -5.70 -2.38
C ARG A 84 2.53 -5.61 -2.82
N GLY A 85 2.01 -6.65 -3.44
CA GLY A 85 0.57 -6.81 -3.65
C GLY A 85 -0.09 -7.19 -2.34
N VAL A 86 -1.04 -6.37 -1.86
CA VAL A 86 -1.71 -6.62 -0.58
C VAL A 86 -2.55 -7.89 -0.67
N PHE A 87 -3.30 -8.05 -1.76
CA PHE A 87 -4.15 -9.21 -1.99
C PHE A 87 -3.35 -10.49 -2.29
N SER A 88 -2.39 -10.42 -3.21
CA SER A 88 -1.61 -11.60 -3.62
C SER A 88 -0.50 -11.96 -2.62
N GLY A 89 -0.16 -11.08 -1.68
CA GLY A 89 0.94 -11.26 -0.74
C GLY A 89 2.33 -11.25 -1.37
N ARG A 90 2.43 -11.14 -2.70
CA ARG A 90 3.67 -11.23 -3.48
C ARG A 90 4.35 -9.88 -3.64
N PHE A 91 5.67 -9.89 -3.73
CA PHE A 91 6.50 -8.73 -4.02
C PHE A 91 6.72 -8.60 -5.53
N LEU A 92 6.64 -7.36 -6.03
CA LEU A 92 7.08 -7.06 -7.39
C LEU A 92 8.59 -7.30 -7.48
N ALA A 93 9.02 -8.05 -8.48
CA ALA A 93 10.42 -8.33 -8.75
C ALA A 93 10.73 -8.16 -10.24
N MET A 94 11.97 -7.77 -10.53
CA MET A 94 12.51 -7.76 -11.88
C MET A 94 13.66 -8.75 -11.99
N ASN A 95 13.55 -9.70 -12.90
CA ASN A 95 14.63 -10.68 -13.09
C ASN A 95 15.78 -10.12 -13.94
N ARG A 96 16.87 -10.91 -14.03
CA ARG A 96 18.07 -10.60 -14.84
C ARG A 96 17.83 -10.39 -16.34
N ARG A 97 16.68 -10.78 -16.88
CA ARG A 97 16.29 -10.52 -18.28
C ARG A 97 15.51 -9.20 -18.43
N GLY A 98 15.10 -8.60 -17.32
CA GLY A 98 14.27 -7.40 -17.25
C GLY A 98 12.77 -7.69 -17.20
N ARG A 99 12.34 -8.93 -16.95
CA ARG A 99 10.92 -9.30 -16.89
C ARG A 99 10.38 -9.06 -15.48
N LEU A 100 9.24 -8.37 -15.42
CA LEU A 100 8.49 -8.19 -14.19
C LEU A 100 7.70 -9.45 -13.84
N HIS A 101 7.73 -9.81 -12.57
CA HIS A 101 7.00 -10.95 -12.00
C HIS A 101 6.76 -10.71 -10.51
N GLY A 102 5.87 -11.50 -9.91
CA GLY A 102 5.59 -11.51 -8.49
C GLY A 102 6.29 -12.69 -7.80
N THR A 103 7.03 -12.42 -6.73
CA THR A 103 7.71 -13.43 -5.90
C THR A 103 7.13 -13.47 -4.49
N GLU A 104 7.14 -14.62 -3.84
CA GLU A 104 6.68 -14.77 -2.45
C GLU A 104 7.75 -14.30 -1.46
N THR A 105 9.02 -14.57 -1.76
CA THR A 105 10.15 -14.18 -0.92
C THR A 105 10.72 -12.84 -1.38
N PHE A 106 10.97 -11.95 -0.42
CA PHE A 106 11.62 -10.67 -0.68
C PHE A 106 13.12 -10.88 -0.97
N THR A 107 13.57 -10.44 -2.15
CA THR A 107 14.96 -10.60 -2.63
C THR A 107 15.50 -9.27 -3.16
N ASP A 108 16.78 -9.25 -3.55
CA ASP A 108 17.39 -8.07 -4.17
C ASP A 108 16.75 -7.66 -5.51
N ASP A 109 16.05 -8.58 -6.18
CA ASP A 109 15.28 -8.30 -7.40
C ASP A 109 14.01 -7.47 -7.13
N CYS A 110 13.60 -7.37 -5.86
CA CYS A 110 12.42 -6.64 -5.40
C CYS A 110 12.70 -5.18 -5.02
N LYS A 111 13.97 -4.75 -5.14
CA LYS A 111 14.42 -3.41 -4.75
C LYS A 111 14.36 -2.46 -5.95
N PHE A 112 13.56 -1.40 -5.81
CA PHE A 112 13.41 -0.39 -6.86
C PHE A 112 13.80 0.99 -6.35
N ARG A 113 14.61 1.71 -7.12
CA ARG A 113 14.92 3.11 -6.88
C ARG A 113 13.75 3.98 -7.37
N GLU A 114 13.09 4.65 -6.43
CA GLU A 114 12.03 5.62 -6.68
C GLU A 114 12.66 6.97 -7.02
N ARG A 115 12.29 7.54 -8.17
CA ARG A 115 12.69 8.90 -8.57
C ARG A 115 11.47 9.68 -9.02
N PHE A 116 11.35 10.91 -8.53
CA PHE A 116 10.34 11.85 -9.00
C PHE A 116 10.73 12.38 -10.38
N GLN A 117 9.77 12.38 -11.29
CA GLN A 117 9.88 12.97 -12.62
C GLN A 117 9.18 14.32 -12.61
N GLU A 118 9.65 15.26 -13.43
CA GLU A 118 9.15 16.64 -13.55
C GLU A 118 7.62 16.75 -13.72
N ASN A 119 6.97 15.72 -14.26
CA ASN A 119 5.53 15.70 -14.51
C ASN A 119 4.67 15.27 -13.32
N SER A 120 5.19 15.26 -12.08
CA SER A 120 4.51 14.70 -10.90
C SER A 120 4.23 13.19 -10.95
N TYR A 121 5.00 12.46 -11.75
CA TYR A 121 4.98 10.99 -11.79
C TYR A 121 6.27 10.44 -11.20
N ASN A 122 6.20 9.25 -10.61
CA ASN A 122 7.36 8.53 -10.13
C ASN A 122 7.80 7.49 -11.16
N THR A 123 9.09 7.24 -11.20
CA THR A 123 9.70 6.13 -11.94
C THR A 123 10.32 5.16 -10.95
N TYR A 124 10.30 3.87 -11.31
CA TYR A 124 10.85 2.79 -10.48
C TYR A 124 11.88 2.02 -11.30
N ALA A 125 13.16 2.24 -11.00
CA ALA A 125 14.27 1.55 -11.64
C ALA A 125 14.74 0.37 -10.78
N SER A 126 15.11 -0.76 -11.37
CA SER A 126 15.75 -1.84 -10.61
C SER A 126 17.09 -1.36 -10.04
N VAL A 127 17.34 -1.66 -8.76
CA VAL A 127 18.63 -1.37 -8.12
C VAL A 127 19.70 -2.32 -8.66
N SER A 128 19.38 -3.61 -8.70
CA SER A 128 20.28 -4.72 -9.03
C SER A 128 20.52 -4.87 -10.53
N HIS A 129 19.53 -4.54 -11.36
CA HIS A 129 19.59 -4.78 -12.81
C HIS A 129 19.73 -3.49 -13.61
N ARG A 130 20.81 -3.42 -14.38
CA ARG A 130 21.08 -2.36 -15.36
C ARG A 130 21.86 -2.93 -16.54
N ASN A 131 21.82 -2.24 -17.67
CA ASN A 131 22.71 -2.57 -18.78
C ASN A 131 24.15 -2.21 -18.38
N LYS A 132 25.02 -3.22 -18.19
CA LYS A 132 26.42 -3.03 -17.79
C LYS A 132 27.26 -2.30 -18.83
N ARG A 133 26.94 -2.46 -20.13
CA ARG A 133 27.70 -1.84 -21.22
C ARG A 133 27.35 -0.36 -21.40
N THR A 134 26.06 -0.03 -21.31
CA THR A 134 25.58 1.33 -21.58
C THR A 134 25.25 2.13 -20.33
N GLY A 135 25.40 1.54 -19.14
CA GLY A 135 24.98 2.13 -17.86
C GLY A 135 23.47 2.32 -17.68
N ARG A 136 22.64 1.90 -18.65
CA ARG A 136 21.21 2.23 -18.68
C ARG A 136 20.43 1.46 -17.63
N ASP A 137 19.72 2.18 -16.76
CA ASP A 137 18.78 1.60 -15.81
C ASP A 137 17.62 0.88 -16.50
N TRP A 138 17.09 -0.16 -15.84
CA TRP A 138 15.90 -0.87 -16.26
C TRP A 138 14.72 -0.47 -15.38
N TYR A 139 13.57 -0.20 -15.99
CA TYR A 139 12.42 0.37 -15.31
C TYR A 139 11.24 -0.58 -15.29
N VAL A 140 10.44 -0.48 -14.23
CA VAL A 140 9.07 -1.00 -14.22
C VAL A 140 8.29 -0.27 -15.31
N ALA A 141 7.58 -1.01 -16.16
CA ALA A 141 6.86 -0.40 -17.28
C ALA A 141 5.65 -1.22 -17.74
N LEU A 142 4.61 -0.52 -18.18
CA LEU A 142 3.43 -1.09 -18.84
C LEU A 142 3.36 -0.66 -20.32
N ASN A 143 2.79 -1.50 -21.18
CA ASN A 143 2.51 -1.12 -22.56
C ASN A 143 1.14 -0.43 -22.68
N LYS A 144 0.83 0.10 -23.87
CA LYS A 144 -0.48 0.73 -24.18
C LYS A 144 -1.68 -0.23 -24.05
N ARG A 145 -1.43 -1.55 -23.95
CA ARG A 145 -2.44 -2.61 -23.78
C ARG A 145 -2.51 -3.13 -22.33
N GLY A 146 -1.86 -2.46 -21.37
CA GLY A 146 -1.81 -2.88 -19.97
C GLY A 146 -0.91 -4.09 -19.66
N LYS A 147 -0.16 -4.66 -20.61
CA LYS A 147 0.79 -5.74 -20.29
C LYS A 147 2.12 -5.19 -19.79
N ALA A 148 2.76 -5.88 -18.85
CA ALA A 148 4.11 -5.55 -18.40
C ALA A 148 5.12 -5.60 -19.55
N LYS A 149 5.94 -4.55 -19.67
CA LYS A 149 7.05 -4.49 -20.62
C LYS A 149 8.32 -5.02 -19.97
N MET A 150 9.22 -5.51 -20.81
CA MET A 150 10.58 -5.84 -20.40
C MET A 150 11.36 -4.56 -20.06
N GLY A 151 11.83 -4.42 -18.83
CA GLY A 151 12.62 -3.26 -18.37
C GLY A 151 13.95 -3.10 -19.11
N SER A 152 14.50 -4.20 -19.62
CA SER A 152 15.70 -4.22 -20.46
C SER A 152 15.46 -3.70 -21.88
N SER A 153 14.20 -3.54 -22.31
CA SER A 153 13.86 -3.06 -23.67
C SER A 153 14.39 -1.64 -23.93
N PRO A 154 15.05 -1.37 -25.06
CA PRO A 154 15.54 -0.03 -25.43
C PRO A 154 14.49 1.08 -25.45
N ARG A 155 13.21 0.70 -25.59
CA ARG A 155 12.06 1.62 -25.60
C ARG A 155 11.61 2.03 -24.19
N VAL A 156 12.18 1.44 -23.14
CA VAL A 156 11.86 1.72 -21.75
C VAL A 156 12.97 2.61 -21.19
N LYS A 157 12.64 3.90 -21.03
CA LYS A 157 13.51 4.97 -20.53
C LYS A 157 12.75 5.78 -19.49
N SER A 158 13.45 6.48 -18.60
CA SER A 158 12.85 7.33 -17.56
C SER A 158 11.92 8.40 -18.12
N GLN A 159 12.21 8.95 -19.30
CA GLN A 159 11.37 9.97 -19.94
C GLN A 159 10.10 9.40 -20.59
N HIS A 160 10.04 8.07 -20.79
CA HIS A 160 8.95 7.47 -21.53
C HIS A 160 7.75 7.20 -20.63
N VAL A 161 6.56 7.61 -21.08
CA VAL A 161 5.29 7.53 -20.31
C VAL A 161 4.94 6.13 -19.80
N SER A 162 5.46 5.06 -20.42
CA SER A 162 5.28 3.69 -19.92
C SER A 162 5.89 3.43 -18.55
N THR A 163 6.85 4.26 -18.13
CA THR A 163 7.58 4.13 -16.85
C THR A 163 7.05 5.08 -15.78
N HIS A 164 6.11 5.95 -16.14
CA HIS A 164 5.57 6.96 -15.26
C HIS A 164 4.38 6.37 -14.50
N PHE A 165 4.51 6.31 -13.18
CA PHE A 165 3.47 5.85 -12.29
C PHE A 165 3.14 6.94 -11.27
N LEU A 166 1.85 7.22 -11.10
CA LEU A 166 1.34 8.11 -10.09
C LEU A 166 0.91 7.25 -8.88
N PRO A 167 1.57 7.38 -7.72
CA PRO A 167 1.08 6.78 -6.49
C PRO A 167 -0.25 7.41 -6.09
N ARG A 168 -1.33 6.63 -6.15
CA ARG A 168 -2.63 6.97 -5.61
C ARG A 168 -2.75 6.32 -4.24
N LEU A 169 -2.21 6.98 -3.24
CA LEU A 169 -2.19 6.49 -1.87
C LEU A 169 -3.57 6.67 -1.27
N HIS A 170 -4.14 5.61 -0.71
CA HIS A 170 -5.25 5.75 0.20
C HIS A 170 -4.59 5.79 1.58
N LEU A 171 -4.64 6.95 2.23
CA LEU A 171 -4.45 6.98 3.67
C LEU A 171 -5.50 6.02 4.20
N HIS A 172 -5.06 4.85 4.68
CA HIS A 172 -5.97 3.94 5.35
C HIS A 172 -6.54 4.75 6.50
N ASP A 173 -7.81 5.10 6.40
CA ASP A 173 -8.58 5.80 7.41
C ASP A 173 -8.85 4.84 8.57
N SER A 174 -7.76 4.36 9.17
CA SER A 174 -7.76 3.62 10.43
C SER A 174 -7.55 4.57 11.61
N ALA A 175 -7.87 5.84 11.41
CA ALA A 175 -8.16 6.77 12.48
C ALA A 175 -9.67 6.97 12.61
N GLU A 176 -10.42 5.87 12.77
CA GLU A 176 -11.47 5.85 13.78
C GLU A 176 -10.80 6.10 15.16
N ARG A 177 -10.40 7.34 15.40
CA ARG A 177 -10.31 7.93 16.74
C ARG A 177 -11.08 9.22 16.65
N GLY A 178 -12.39 9.10 16.54
CA GLY A 178 -13.25 10.08 17.18
C GLY A 178 -12.81 10.14 18.63
N PHE A 179 -12.31 11.29 19.07
CA PHE A 179 -12.06 11.51 20.49
C PHE A 179 -13.42 11.44 21.19
N THR A 180 -13.69 10.36 21.91
CA THR A 180 -14.78 10.35 22.88
C THR A 180 -14.35 11.26 24.03
N ILE A 181 -14.94 12.47 24.11
CA ILE A 181 -14.91 13.27 25.33
C ILE A 181 -15.78 12.53 26.34
N THR A 182 -15.19 11.60 27.08
CA THR A 182 -15.77 11.12 28.32
C THR A 182 -15.43 12.15 29.40
N ASP A 183 -16.29 13.16 29.58
CA ASP A 183 -16.36 13.76 30.91
C ASP A 183 -17.39 12.96 31.72
N ARG A 184 -16.88 11.94 32.41
CA ARG A 184 -17.65 11.20 33.42
C ARG A 184 -17.07 11.57 34.78
N SER A 185 -17.54 12.67 35.34
CA SER A 185 -17.37 12.95 36.77
C SER A 185 -18.26 11.99 37.59
N PRO A 186 -17.75 11.34 38.65
CA PRO A 186 -18.56 10.48 39.51
C PRO A 186 -19.17 11.27 40.69
N LYS A 187 -20.41 10.89 41.03
CA LYS A 187 -21.13 11.09 42.31
C LYS A 187 -21.52 12.51 42.73
N ARG A 188 -22.84 12.75 42.75
CA ARG A 188 -23.52 13.13 44.01
C ARG A 188 -24.98 12.65 44.03
N THR A 189 -25.24 11.70 44.90
CA THR A 189 -26.57 11.19 45.28
C THR A 189 -27.43 12.30 45.90
N LYS A 190 -28.70 12.42 45.51
CA LYS A 190 -29.78 12.94 46.36
C LYS A 190 -31.14 12.43 45.89
N ALA A 191 -31.94 11.99 46.85
CA ALA A 191 -33.17 11.19 46.75
C ALA A 191 -34.38 11.93 46.15
N PRO A 192 -35.46 11.22 45.77
CA PRO A 192 -36.66 11.81 45.16
C PRO A 192 -37.60 12.40 46.22
N PRO A 193 -38.27 13.55 45.97
CA PRO A 193 -39.30 14.05 46.89
C PRO A 193 -40.68 13.41 46.61
N GLU A 194 -41.37 13.04 47.68
CA GLU A 194 -42.79 12.65 47.74
C GLU A 194 -43.75 13.84 47.47
N PRO A 195 -45.03 13.57 47.13
CA PRO A 195 -45.92 14.54 46.47
C PRO A 195 -46.71 15.44 47.44
N PRO A 196 -47.05 16.69 47.06
CA PRO A 196 -47.97 17.52 47.83
C PRO A 196 -49.45 17.32 47.45
N LYS A 197 -50.33 17.37 48.47
CA LYS A 197 -51.81 17.31 48.42
C LYS A 197 -52.45 18.62 47.88
N PRO A 198 -53.72 18.61 47.41
CA PRO A 198 -54.27 19.62 46.50
C PRO A 198 -55.07 20.76 47.20
N PRO A 199 -55.27 21.90 46.53
CA PRO A 199 -56.41 22.80 46.80
C PRO A 199 -57.45 22.83 45.66
N VAL A 200 -58.72 22.98 46.05
CA VAL A 200 -59.99 22.93 45.27
C VAL A 200 -60.24 24.31 44.58
N PRO A 201 -61.08 24.42 43.51
CA PRO A 201 -60.94 25.40 42.43
C PRO A 201 -61.81 26.66 42.59
N LYS A 202 -61.47 27.72 41.83
CA LYS A 202 -62.42 28.79 41.48
C LYS A 202 -62.32 29.19 40.00
N VAL A 203 -63.52 29.20 39.43
CA VAL A 203 -64.01 29.54 38.10
C VAL A 203 -63.55 30.91 37.59
N ALA A 204 -63.24 31.02 36.29
CA ALA A 204 -63.92 31.90 35.31
C ALA A 204 -63.01 32.31 34.14
N GLY A 205 -63.45 31.97 32.92
CA GLY A 205 -63.48 32.90 31.78
C GLY A 205 -62.23 33.03 30.91
N GLY A 206 -62.42 32.87 29.60
CA GLY A 206 -61.71 33.68 28.60
C GLY A 206 -60.82 32.95 27.60
N THR A 207 -61.44 32.43 26.54
CA THR A 207 -61.01 32.44 25.13
C THR A 207 -59.56 32.78 24.76
N GLY A 208 -58.93 31.94 23.92
CA GLY A 208 -57.89 32.40 23.00
C GLY A 208 -56.85 31.36 22.61
N GLN A 209 -57.08 30.65 21.51
CA GLN A 209 -56.04 29.91 20.78
C GLN A 209 -54.93 30.87 20.31
N THR A 210 -53.67 30.43 20.15
CA THR A 210 -52.94 30.39 18.86
C THR A 210 -51.53 29.78 19.02
N ARG A 211 -51.17 29.04 17.97
CA ARG A 211 -50.02 28.16 17.70
C ARG A 211 -48.62 28.79 17.83
N SER A 212 -47.67 27.92 18.18
CA SER A 212 -46.21 28.09 18.05
C SER A 212 -45.75 28.18 16.58
N GLN A 213 -44.87 29.13 16.27
CA GLN A 213 -44.18 29.25 14.98
C GLN A 213 -42.66 29.01 15.16
N PRO A 214 -42.01 28.19 14.31
CA PRO A 214 -40.56 28.07 14.30
C PRO A 214 -39.91 29.19 13.48
N VAL A 215 -38.92 29.88 14.05
CA VAL A 215 -38.18 30.97 13.42
C VAL A 215 -37.15 30.44 12.43
N LYS A 216 -37.14 30.98 11.21
CA LYS A 216 -36.24 30.62 10.11
C LYS A 216 -35.30 31.79 9.82
N TYR A 217 -33.99 31.56 9.85
CA TYR A 217 -32.97 32.58 9.54
C TYR A 217 -32.40 32.41 8.12
N TRP A 218 -32.00 33.52 7.51
CA TRP A 218 -31.39 33.55 6.18
C TRP A 218 -30.09 34.39 6.19
N PRO A 219 -28.96 33.90 5.64
CA PRO A 219 -27.72 34.66 5.59
C PRO A 219 -27.75 35.61 4.38
N LYS A 220 -27.53 36.91 4.61
CA LYS A 220 -27.37 37.89 3.52
C LYS A 220 -25.89 38.06 3.20
N PHE A 221 -25.46 37.55 2.05
CA PHE A 221 -24.18 37.96 1.43
C PHE A 221 -24.46 39.04 0.38
N ARG A 222 -23.70 40.14 0.44
CA ARG A 222 -23.62 41.18 -0.59
C ARG A 222 -22.31 40.97 -1.36
N PHE A 223 -22.39 40.77 -2.66
CA PHE A 223 -21.25 40.89 -3.57
C PHE A 223 -21.19 42.34 -4.06
N GLY A 224 -20.02 42.95 -3.93
CA GLY A 224 -19.60 44.14 -4.64
C GLY A 224 -18.50 43.75 -5.63
#